data_AF-A0A5N6YIB7-F1
#
_entry.id   AF-A0A5N6YIB7-F1
#
_cell.length_a   1.000
_cell.length_b   1.000
_cell.length_c   1.000
_cell.angle_alpha   90.00
_cell.angle_beta   90.00
_cell.angle_gamma   90.00
#
_symmetry.space_group_name_H-M   'P 1'
#
loop_
_entity.id
_entity.type
_entity.pdbx_description
1 polymer ?
#
loop_
_entity_poly.entity_id
_entity_poly.type
_entity_poly.pdbx_seq_one_letter_code
_entity_poly.pdbx_strand_id
1 'polypeptide(L)'
;MAWYSLFPADLIYVENWIARLFVCIPCCAVVPILFGTCALIVFLSQLVLGLITIAPWATLIIFDLALYVWRMLTYELPIIGGRARGRQRPRAPSLNERPNGQRRAFVLASYEATGAEKEENNGLKRR
;
A
#
# COMPACT_ATOMS: atom_id res chain seq x y z
N MET A 1 -7.79 -32.13 65.50
CA MET A 1 -8.67 -33.27 65.82
C MET A 1 -8.63 -34.18 64.60
N ALA A 2 -7.82 -35.23 64.64
CA ALA A 2 -7.55 -36.10 63.50
C ALA A 2 -8.72 -37.08 63.32
N TRP A 3 -9.75 -36.66 62.58
CA TRP A 3 -10.97 -37.45 62.39
C TRP A 3 -10.87 -38.50 61.27
N TYR A 4 -9.69 -38.69 60.64
CA TYR A 4 -9.53 -39.59 59.48
C TYR A 4 -8.17 -40.32 59.39
N SER A 5 -7.44 -40.54 60.50
CA SER A 5 -6.20 -41.33 60.42
C SER A 5 -6.54 -42.81 60.22
N LEU A 6 -6.18 -43.36 59.06
CA LEU A 6 -6.49 -44.75 58.70
C LEU A 6 -5.43 -45.75 59.23
N PHE A 7 -4.30 -45.26 59.73
CA PHE A 7 -3.12 -46.05 60.16
C PHE A 7 -2.74 -45.78 61.64
N PRO A 8 -2.01 -46.71 62.30
CA PRO A 8 -1.54 -46.54 63.68
C PRO A 8 -0.58 -45.34 63.83
N ALA A 9 -0.48 -44.81 65.05
CA ALA A 9 0.17 -43.52 65.35
C ALA A 9 1.61 -43.38 64.84
N ASP A 10 2.35 -44.49 64.72
CA ASP A 10 3.74 -44.50 64.25
C ASP A 10 3.87 -44.23 62.73
N LEU A 11 2.80 -44.38 61.95
CA LEU A 11 2.81 -44.18 60.48
C LEU A 11 2.19 -42.85 60.03
N ILE A 12 1.75 -42.00 60.95
CA ILE A 12 1.19 -40.68 60.64
C ILE A 12 2.18 -39.80 59.86
N TYR A 13 3.48 -39.95 60.14
CA TYR A 13 4.52 -39.24 59.40
C TYR A 13 4.53 -39.61 57.91
N VAL A 14 4.35 -40.89 57.60
CA VAL A 14 4.32 -41.40 56.23
C VAL A 14 3.03 -40.96 55.52
N GLU A 15 1.89 -41.00 56.23
CA GLU A 15 0.59 -40.54 55.71
C GLU A 15 0.65 -39.06 55.30
N ASN A 16 1.20 -38.19 56.16
CA ASN A 16 1.37 -36.77 55.85
C ASN A 16 2.37 -36.52 54.72
N TRP A 17 3.42 -37.33 54.60
CA TRP A 17 4.39 -37.23 53.50
C TRP A 17 3.77 -37.63 52.16
N ILE A 18 2.99 -38.72 52.13
CA ILE A 18 2.27 -39.18 50.93
C ILE A 18 1.20 -38.14 50.53
N ALA A 19 0.41 -37.63 51.47
CA ALA A 19 -0.61 -36.62 51.18
C ALA A 19 0.01 -35.34 50.57
N ARG A 20 1.18 -34.92 51.07
CA ARG A 20 1.93 -33.79 50.51
C ARG A 20 2.42 -34.07 49.10
N LEU A 21 2.95 -35.25 48.81
CA LEU A 21 3.35 -35.61 47.45
C LEU A 21 2.15 -35.66 46.50
N PHE A 22 1.06 -36.29 46.91
CA PHE A 22 -0.14 -36.46 46.08
C PHE A 22 -0.85 -35.14 45.76
N VAL A 23 -0.76 -34.14 46.63
CA VAL A 23 -1.33 -32.80 46.38
C VAL A 23 -0.33 -31.89 45.68
N CYS A 24 0.94 -31.91 46.08
CA CYS A 24 1.95 -30.97 45.58
C CYS A 24 2.42 -31.34 44.16
N ILE A 25 2.58 -32.63 43.83
CA ILE A 25 3.04 -33.07 42.50
C ILE A 25 2.07 -32.68 41.38
N PRO A 26 0.76 -32.98 41.44
CA PRO A 26 -0.16 -32.52 40.40
C PRO A 26 -0.40 -31.01 40.49
N CYS A 27 -0.38 -30.38 41.67
CA CYS A 27 -0.52 -28.91 41.76
C CYS A 27 0.65 -28.17 41.09
N CYS A 28 1.89 -28.65 41.24
CA CYS A 28 3.06 -28.05 40.62
C CYS A 28 3.14 -28.25 39.09
N ALA A 29 2.53 -29.31 38.55
CA ALA A 29 2.56 -29.59 37.10
C ALA A 29 1.28 -29.13 36.37
N VAL A 30 0.10 -29.36 36.94
CA VAL A 30 -1.19 -29.09 36.29
C VAL A 30 -1.50 -27.60 36.25
N VAL A 31 -1.14 -26.83 37.28
CA VAL A 31 -1.37 -25.37 37.33
C VAL A 31 -0.61 -24.64 36.21
N PRO A 32 0.71 -24.85 36.00
CA PRO A 32 1.41 -24.20 34.89
C PRO A 32 1.00 -24.73 33.51
N ILE A 33 0.63 -26.02 33.38
CA ILE A 33 0.13 -26.57 32.10
C ILE A 33 -1.22 -25.94 31.72
N LEU A 34 -2.13 -25.80 32.67
CA LEU A 34 -3.45 -25.18 32.46
C LEU A 34 -3.32 -23.69 32.18
N PHE A 35 -2.47 -22.98 32.92
CA PHE A 35 -2.20 -21.57 32.68
C PHE A 35 -1.51 -21.33 31.33
N GLY A 36 -0.53 -22.17 30.97
CA GLY A 36 0.18 -22.09 29.70
C GLY A 36 -0.71 -22.38 28.49
N THR A 37 -1.59 -23.38 28.58
CA THR A 37 -2.56 -23.66 27.50
C THR A 37 -3.59 -22.55 27.37
N CYS A 38 -4.15 -22.03 28.47
CA CYS A 38 -5.03 -20.86 28.42
C CYS A 38 -4.34 -19.64 27.81
N ALA A 39 -3.11 -19.32 28.21
CA ALA A 39 -2.35 -18.20 27.67
C ALA A 39 -2.06 -18.36 26.16
N LEU A 40 -1.71 -19.57 25.73
CA LEU A 40 -1.44 -19.88 24.32
C LEU A 40 -2.71 -19.78 23.46
N ILE A 41 -3.86 -20.23 23.97
CA ILE A 41 -5.15 -20.10 23.29
C ILE A 41 -5.57 -18.63 23.16
N VAL A 42 -5.42 -17.84 24.22
CA VAL A 42 -5.72 -16.40 24.20
C VAL A 42 -4.77 -15.66 23.24
N PHE A 43 -3.49 -16.04 23.22
CA PHE A 43 -2.51 -15.44 22.31
C PHE A 43 -2.82 -15.80 20.85
N LEU A 44 -3.12 -17.06 20.56
CA LEU A 44 -3.52 -17.52 19.23
C LEU A 44 -4.79 -16.84 18.73
N SER A 45 -5.81 -16.70 19.58
CA SER A 45 -7.05 -16.04 19.17
C SER A 45 -6.82 -14.56 18.84
N GLN A 46 -5.96 -13.87 19.59
CA GLN A 46 -5.59 -12.48 19.30
C GLN A 46 -4.81 -12.36 17.98
N LEU A 47 -3.90 -13.28 17.70
CA LEU A 47 -3.18 -13.31 16.42
C LEU A 47 -4.12 -13.62 15.24
N VAL A 48 -5.06 -14.54 15.42
CA VAL A 48 -6.04 -14.88 14.37
C VAL A 48 -6.95 -13.69 14.08
N LEU A 49 -7.49 -13.03 15.11
CA LEU A 49 -8.33 -11.82 14.93
C LEU A 49 -7.54 -10.66 14.31
N GLY A 50 -6.29 -10.48 14.75
CA GLY A 50 -5.37 -9.50 14.17
C GLY A 50 -5.10 -9.79 12.69
N LEU A 51 -4.80 -11.05 12.34
CA LEU A 51 -4.56 -11.48 10.96
C LEU A 51 -5.80 -11.29 10.09
N ILE A 52 -6.99 -11.70 10.56
CA ILE A 52 -8.26 -11.53 9.83
C ILE A 52 -8.54 -10.05 9.53
N THR A 53 -8.23 -9.18 10.48
CA THR A 53 -8.48 -7.74 10.33
C THR A 53 -7.45 -7.08 9.42
N ILE A 54 -6.17 -7.41 9.57
CA ILE A 54 -5.08 -6.76 8.83
C ILE A 54 -4.87 -7.33 7.43
N ALA A 55 -5.16 -8.62 7.21
CA ALA A 55 -4.88 -9.31 5.95
C ALA A 55 -5.56 -8.68 4.72
N PRO A 56 -6.83 -8.24 4.77
CA PRO A 56 -7.46 -7.58 3.62
C PRO A 56 -6.71 -6.32 3.18
N TRP A 57 -6.35 -5.46 4.14
CA TRP A 57 -5.61 -4.22 3.87
C TRP A 57 -4.18 -4.48 3.41
N ALA A 58 -3.48 -5.40 4.09
CA ALA A 58 -2.12 -5.80 3.72
C ALA A 58 -2.07 -6.37 2.30
N THR A 59 -3.07 -7.17 1.91
CA THR A 59 -3.17 -7.72 0.55
C THR A 59 -3.32 -6.62 -0.49
N LEU A 60 -4.17 -5.62 -0.24
CA LEU A 60 -4.35 -4.48 -1.15
C LEU A 60 -3.06 -3.68 -1.34
N ILE A 61 -2.33 -3.42 -0.24
CA ILE A 61 -1.05 -2.71 -0.28
C ILE A 61 0.01 -3.51 -1.05
N ILE A 62 0.13 -4.81 -0.75
CA ILE A 62 1.10 -5.69 -1.44
C ILE A 62 0.75 -5.79 -2.92
N PHE A 63 -0.53 -5.89 -3.28
CA PHE A 63 -0.99 -5.93 -4.66
C PHE A 63 -0.67 -4.63 -5.40
N ASP A 64 -0.95 -3.46 -4.80
CA ASP A 64 -0.62 -2.17 -5.40
C ASP A 64 0.90 -1.98 -5.55
N LEU A 65 1.68 -2.38 -4.54
CA LEU A 65 3.15 -2.37 -4.62
C LEU A 65 3.66 -3.30 -5.72
N ALA A 66 3.09 -4.51 -5.84
CA ALA A 66 3.45 -5.45 -6.89
C ALA A 66 3.08 -4.90 -8.28
N LEU A 67 1.90 -4.28 -8.43
CA LEU A 67 1.53 -3.60 -9.67
C LEU A 67 2.44 -2.41 -9.96
N TYR A 68 2.84 -1.65 -8.95
CA TYR A 68 3.77 -0.53 -9.08
C TYR A 68 5.14 -1.02 -9.56
N VAL A 69 5.68 -2.06 -8.93
CA VAL A 69 6.95 -2.68 -9.33
C VAL A 69 6.83 -3.28 -10.72
N TRP A 70 5.77 -4.03 -11.02
CA TRP A 70 5.52 -4.58 -12.35
C TRP A 70 5.43 -3.50 -13.42
N ARG A 71 4.72 -2.41 -13.11
CA ARG A 71 4.61 -1.22 -13.95
C ARG A 71 5.97 -0.54 -14.14
N MET A 72 6.78 -0.44 -13.09
CA MET A 72 8.13 0.11 -13.15
C MET A 72 9.04 -0.76 -14.03
N LEU A 73 9.02 -2.08 -13.83
CA LEU A 73 9.77 -3.05 -14.62
C LEU A 73 9.36 -3.01 -16.10
N THR A 74 8.07 -2.89 -16.41
CA THR A 74 7.60 -2.80 -17.81
C THR A 74 7.95 -1.49 -18.50
N TYR A 75 8.21 -0.42 -17.74
CA TYR A 75 8.69 0.86 -18.30
C TYR A 75 10.22 0.97 -18.36
N GLU A 76 10.94 0.29 -17.46
CA GLU A 76 12.41 0.26 -17.46
C GLU A 76 12.98 -0.84 -18.38
N LEU A 77 12.27 -1.96 -18.57
CA LEU A 77 12.67 -3.01 -19.51
C LEU A 77 12.23 -2.65 -20.95
N PRO A 78 13.17 -2.44 -21.88
CA PRO A 78 12.91 -1.92 -23.23
C PRO A 78 12.17 -2.90 -24.16
N ILE A 79 11.71 -4.04 -23.65
CA ILE A 79 11.10 -5.14 -24.41
C ILE A 79 9.59 -4.91 -24.64
N ILE A 80 8.88 -4.26 -23.71
CA ILE A 80 7.41 -4.11 -23.78
C ILE A 80 6.96 -2.62 -23.79
N GLY A 81 7.69 -1.71 -23.13
CA GLY A 81 7.36 -0.28 -23.01
C GLY A 81 7.75 0.61 -24.20
N GLY A 82 7.85 0.05 -25.41
CA GLY A 82 8.50 0.65 -26.58
C GLY A 82 7.78 1.82 -27.28
N ARG A 83 7.10 2.74 -26.57
CA ARG A 83 6.32 3.80 -27.27
C ARG A 83 6.35 5.25 -26.75
N ALA A 84 7.36 5.68 -26.00
CA ALA A 84 7.45 7.10 -25.62
C ALA A 84 8.88 7.69 -25.46
N ARG A 85 9.88 7.18 -26.20
CA ARG A 85 11.27 7.72 -26.15
C ARG A 85 11.73 8.32 -27.48
N GLY A 86 10.86 9.10 -28.14
CA GLY A 86 11.24 9.79 -29.40
C GLY A 86 10.09 10.34 -30.23
N ARG A 87 8.83 10.01 -29.89
CA ARG A 87 7.66 10.66 -30.48
C ARG A 87 7.23 11.81 -29.57
N GLN A 88 7.33 13.03 -30.08
CA GLN A 88 6.83 14.24 -29.43
C GLN A 88 5.34 14.04 -29.13
N ARG A 89 4.87 14.43 -27.93
CA ARG A 89 3.44 14.39 -27.60
C ARG A 89 2.67 15.06 -28.74
N PRO A 90 1.66 14.40 -29.34
CA PRO A 90 0.88 15.01 -30.42
C PRO A 90 0.29 16.30 -29.89
N ARG A 91 0.87 17.41 -30.31
CA ARG A 91 0.34 18.74 -30.04
C ARG A 91 -0.85 18.88 -30.97
N ALA A 92 -1.98 19.33 -30.43
CA ALA A 92 -3.16 19.57 -31.24
C ALA A 92 -2.74 20.38 -32.48
N PRO A 93 -3.14 19.95 -33.69
CA PRO A 93 -2.81 20.67 -34.91
C PRO A 93 -3.17 22.13 -34.71
N SER A 94 -2.20 23.03 -34.87
CA SER A 94 -2.55 24.44 -34.84
C SER A 94 -3.50 24.70 -35.99
N LEU A 95 -4.58 25.47 -35.79
CA LEU A 95 -5.60 25.71 -36.82
C LEU A 95 -5.04 26.39 -38.11
N ASN A 96 -3.77 26.77 -38.09
CA ASN A 96 -3.01 27.33 -39.22
C ASN A 96 -2.18 26.28 -39.99
N GLU A 97 -2.11 25.03 -39.53
CA GLU A 97 -1.39 23.96 -40.21
C GLU A 97 -2.28 23.34 -41.28
N ARG A 98 -1.97 23.61 -42.55
CA ARG A 98 -2.69 23.04 -43.70
C ARG A 98 -2.23 21.58 -43.92
N PRO A 99 -3.10 20.67 -44.40
CA PRO A 99 -2.79 19.25 -44.59
C PRO A 99 -1.56 18.88 -45.45
N ASN A 100 -0.95 19.83 -46.16
CA ASN A 100 0.28 19.65 -46.96
C ASN A 100 1.57 20.13 -46.25
N GLY A 101 1.52 20.47 -44.95
CA GLY A 101 2.72 20.82 -44.17
C GLY A 101 3.35 22.19 -44.48
N GLN A 102 2.72 23.02 -45.30
CA GLN A 102 3.21 24.39 -45.55
C GLN A 102 2.68 25.37 -44.48
N ARG A 103 3.62 26.05 -43.82
CA ARG A 103 3.37 27.08 -42.80
C ARG A 103 2.83 28.33 -43.50
N ARG A 104 1.54 28.67 -43.32
CA ARG A 104 1.03 29.98 -43.76
C ARG A 104 1.59 31.06 -42.83
N ALA A 105 2.39 31.97 -43.39
CA ALA A 105 2.70 33.22 -42.73
C ALA A 105 1.38 33.97 -42.49
N PHE A 106 1.15 34.37 -41.25
CA PHE A 106 -0.03 35.10 -40.82
C PHE A 106 -0.04 36.46 -41.53
N VAL A 107 -0.97 36.64 -42.47
CA VAL A 107 -1.15 37.88 -43.26
C VAL A 107 -1.84 38.91 -42.37
N LEU A 108 -1.10 39.45 -41.41
CA LEU A 108 -1.46 40.67 -40.69
C LEU A 108 -0.75 41.89 -41.29
N ALA A 109 0.34 41.68 -42.02
CA ALA A 109 1.13 42.73 -42.66
C ALA A 109 0.49 43.35 -43.93
N SER A 110 -0.61 42.79 -44.47
CA SER A 110 -1.24 43.37 -45.67
C SER A 110 -2.20 44.53 -45.39
N TYR A 111 -2.78 44.65 -44.19
CA TYR A 111 -3.68 45.79 -43.92
C TYR A 111 -2.90 47.05 -43.55
N GLU A 112 -1.70 46.93 -42.97
CA GLU A 112 -0.88 48.11 -42.62
C GLU A 112 -0.31 48.78 -43.87
N ALA A 113 0.10 48.01 -44.88
CA ALA A 113 0.68 48.56 -46.11
C ALA A 113 -0.35 49.32 -46.98
N THR A 114 -1.60 48.86 -47.03
CA THR A 114 -2.65 49.51 -47.84
C THR A 114 -3.28 50.73 -47.16
N GLY A 115 -3.23 50.80 -45.82
CA GLY A 115 -3.69 51.97 -45.06
C GLY A 115 -2.73 53.16 -45.16
N ALA A 116 -1.43 52.91 -45.04
CA ALA A 116 -0.39 53.95 -45.04
C ALA A 116 -0.30 54.69 -46.39
N GLU A 117 -0.38 53.98 -47.52
CA GLU A 117 -0.32 54.61 -48.86
C GLU A 117 -1.53 55.52 -49.15
N LYS A 118 -2.71 55.21 -48.58
CA LYS A 118 -3.91 56.03 -48.78
C LYS A 118 -3.88 57.33 -47.99
N GLU A 119 -3.23 57.35 -46.82
CA GLU A 119 -3.17 58.53 -45.97
C GLU A 119 -2.15 59.56 -46.51
N GLU A 120 -1.01 59.09 -47.02
CA GLU A 120 0.01 59.94 -47.65
C GLU A 120 -0.50 60.64 -48.92
N ASN A 121 -1.20 59.91 -49.79
CA ASN A 121 -1.74 60.46 -51.03
C ASN A 121 -2.82 61.52 -50.78
N ASN A 122 -3.63 61.36 -49.72
CA ASN A 122 -4.65 62.35 -49.34
C ASN A 122 -4.02 63.62 -48.70
N GLY A 123 -2.90 63.48 -48.00
CA GLY A 123 -2.12 64.60 -47.47
C GLY A 123 -1.44 65.42 -48.56
N LEU A 124 -0.94 64.77 -49.61
CA LEU A 124 -0.31 65.45 -50.75
C LEU A 124 -1.32 66.24 -51.60
N LYS A 125 -2.57 65.77 -51.70
CA LYS A 125 -3.63 66.43 -52.47
C LYS A 125 -4.23 67.67 -51.78
N ARG A 126 -3.91 67.90 -50.51
CA ARG A 126 -4.41 69.04 -49.71
C ARG A 126 -3.41 70.20 -49.56
N ARG A 127 -2.22 70.12 -50.14
CA ARG A 127 -1.22 71.21 -50.15
C ARG A 127 -1.17 71.92 -51.49
#